data_AF-A0A960WQ55-F1
#
_entry.id   AF-A0A960WQ55-F1
#
_cell.length_a   1.000
_cell.length_b   1.000
_cell.length_c   1.000
_cell.angle_alpha   90.00
_cell.angle_beta   90.00
_cell.angle_gamma   90.00
#
_symmetry.space_group_name_H-M   'P 1'
#
loop_
_entity.id
_entity.type
_entity.pdbx_description
1 polymer ?
#
loop_
_entity_poly.entity_id
_entity_poly.type
_entity_poly.pdbx_seq_one_letter_code
_entity_poly.pdbx_strand_id
1 'polypeptide(L)'
;MSFDRHSDDLERFLRNALDIQLAESDDPLTEESLKEIAIKAGLSEDDWSRLCQKLEGHLRKGRNFLTFGNHDEAIIELEQAAALAPYRADILADCGCAHAGVWRETGRRSSRERAEAWFRKCLQIEPGNERAAEQLSALKQARPKASGTVRTPLVAALLALVGAASVWVLAPGPGGPEQNPVATLSDPPPRIEVSPEIEVPTPIADPTSDGDQAPSPTRPPLDGFLDIPWGTATAEAVTMLTERTGARHNPEESTRDRVSFDGGTFAGFGVDRFTLNFENGGFYSAQVQLERTSKDHLNEFLTFKQGLTEKFGPPERHEEDSDLLESTWYFRLPGLPANLINLVGDERRSGVTVLYHSGGTKTRMSQQPAPVPEIPKGVAKDL
;
A
#
# COMPACT_ATOMS: atom_id res chain seq x y z
N MET A 1 7.02 -32.29 10.86
CA MET A 1 6.15 -31.16 11.24
C MET A 1 6.55 -30.67 12.62
N SER A 2 7.61 -29.85 12.75
CA SER A 2 8.06 -29.31 14.04
C SER A 2 8.43 -27.81 14.01
N PHE A 3 8.01 -27.08 12.98
CA PHE A 3 8.36 -25.66 12.84
C PHE A 3 7.40 -24.71 13.59
N ASP A 4 6.20 -25.14 13.98
CA ASP A 4 5.22 -24.26 14.65
C ASP A 4 5.54 -23.95 16.12
N ARG A 5 6.20 -24.85 16.86
CA ARG A 5 6.46 -24.63 18.29
C ARG A 5 7.36 -23.43 18.57
N HIS A 6 8.21 -23.05 17.62
CA HIS A 6 9.13 -21.92 17.78
C HIS A 6 8.44 -20.55 17.67
N SER A 7 7.27 -20.47 17.04
CA SER A 7 6.52 -19.22 16.90
C SER A 7 5.87 -18.80 18.22
N ASP A 8 5.19 -19.75 18.88
CA ASP A 8 4.46 -19.49 20.14
C ASP A 8 5.41 -19.10 21.29
N ASP A 9 6.59 -19.73 21.34
CA ASP A 9 7.59 -19.44 22.37
C ASP A 9 8.24 -18.06 22.15
N LEU A 10 8.45 -17.65 20.90
CA LEU A 10 8.95 -16.32 20.55
C LEU A 10 7.94 -15.23 20.91
N GLU A 11 6.66 -15.43 20.59
CA GLU A 11 5.60 -14.45 20.87
C GLU A 11 5.40 -14.29 22.38
N ARG A 12 5.41 -15.39 23.14
CA ARG A 12 5.36 -15.36 24.61
C ARG A 12 6.59 -14.66 25.21
N PHE A 13 7.78 -14.89 24.65
CA PHE A 13 8.99 -14.18 25.04
C PHE A 13 8.88 -12.67 24.80
N LEU A 14 8.48 -12.25 23.61
CA LEU A 14 8.35 -10.84 23.24
C LEU A 14 7.34 -10.12 24.13
N ARG A 15 6.22 -10.77 24.45
CA ARG A 15 5.19 -10.23 25.33
C ARG A 15 5.72 -10.04 26.76
N ASN A 16 6.39 -11.05 27.31
CA ASN A 16 6.99 -10.96 28.64
C ASN A 16 8.08 -9.89 28.71
N ALA A 17 8.94 -9.77 27.69
CA ALA A 17 9.99 -8.76 27.65
C ALA A 17 9.41 -7.34 27.64
N LEU A 18 8.32 -7.10 26.89
CA LEU A 18 7.59 -5.84 26.88
C LEU A 18 6.91 -5.54 28.22
N ASP A 19 6.27 -6.52 28.85
CA ASP A 19 5.61 -6.35 30.15
C ASP A 19 6.62 -6.00 31.25
N ILE A 20 7.80 -6.63 31.25
CA ILE A 20 8.89 -6.31 32.19
C ILE A 20 9.38 -4.87 31.97
N GLN A 21 9.59 -4.47 30.71
CA GLN A 21 10.01 -3.10 30.38
C GLN A 21 9.01 -2.04 30.83
N LEU A 22 7.71 -2.34 30.79
CA LEU A 22 6.66 -1.44 31.25
C LEU A 22 6.52 -1.41 32.78
N ALA A 23 6.90 -2.49 33.47
CA ALA A 23 6.79 -2.61 34.92
C ALA A 23 8.02 -2.06 35.68
N GLU A 24 9.21 -2.14 35.09
CA GLU A 24 10.49 -1.72 35.70
C GLU A 24 11.03 -0.48 34.98
N SER A 25 10.38 0.67 35.18
CA SER A 25 10.65 1.91 34.43
C SER A 25 12.01 2.57 34.67
N ASP A 26 12.77 2.11 35.66
CA ASP A 26 13.95 2.84 36.15
C ASP A 26 15.28 2.27 35.63
N ASP A 27 15.31 1.03 35.15
CA ASP A 27 16.50 0.42 34.52
C ASP A 27 16.24 0.12 33.03
N PRO A 28 17.02 0.71 32.11
CA PRO A 28 16.85 0.44 30.69
C PRO A 28 17.18 -1.03 30.40
N LEU A 29 16.28 -1.72 29.70
CA LEU A 29 16.46 -3.12 29.31
C LEU A 29 17.75 -3.27 28.48
N THR A 30 18.78 -3.88 29.06
CA THR A 30 20.04 -4.16 28.35
C THR A 30 19.92 -5.42 27.49
N GLU A 31 20.81 -5.55 26.51
CA GLU A 31 20.87 -6.75 25.66
C GLU A 31 21.17 -8.01 26.49
N GLU A 32 21.98 -7.90 27.54
CA GLU A 32 22.27 -8.99 28.47
C GLU A 32 21.03 -9.43 29.24
N SER A 33 20.22 -8.48 29.72
CA SER A 33 18.99 -8.76 30.47
C SER A 33 17.98 -9.49 29.57
N LEU A 34 17.87 -9.07 28.31
CA LEU A 34 17.03 -9.74 27.32
C LEU A 34 17.52 -11.14 26.96
N LYS A 35 18.83 -11.31 26.80
CA LYS A 35 19.43 -12.63 26.60
C LYS A 35 19.07 -13.56 27.76
N GLU A 36 19.16 -13.08 29.01
CA GLU A 36 18.81 -13.87 30.19
C GLU A 36 17.33 -14.26 30.20
N ILE A 37 16.43 -13.32 29.88
CA ILE A 37 14.98 -13.60 29.76
C ILE A 37 14.72 -14.63 28.64
N ALA A 38 15.40 -14.51 27.50
CA ALA A 38 15.24 -15.41 26.37
C ALA A 38 15.66 -16.84 26.73
N ILE A 39 16.81 -16.99 27.41
CA ILE A 39 17.30 -18.28 27.89
C ILE A 39 16.34 -18.88 28.92
N LYS A 40 15.84 -18.07 29.87
CA LYS A 40 14.84 -18.51 30.85
C LYS A 40 13.52 -18.93 30.19
N ALA A 41 13.16 -18.33 29.06
CA ALA A 41 12.01 -18.70 28.25
C ALA A 41 12.21 -19.96 27.40
N GLY A 42 13.41 -20.56 27.41
CA GLY A 42 13.73 -21.79 26.70
C GLY A 42 14.45 -21.60 25.37
N LEU A 43 14.85 -20.37 25.02
CA LEU A 43 15.65 -20.12 23.83
C LEU A 43 17.10 -20.56 24.07
N SER A 44 17.67 -21.34 23.14
CA SER A 44 19.07 -21.74 23.25
C SER A 44 20.01 -20.55 22.99
N GLU A 45 21.25 -20.63 23.48
CA GLU A 45 22.26 -19.60 23.17
C GLU A 45 22.57 -19.51 21.67
N ASP A 46 22.54 -20.64 20.97
CA ASP A 46 22.75 -20.68 19.51
C ASP A 46 21.61 -19.97 18.77
N ASP A 47 20.36 -20.15 19.20
CA ASP A 47 19.21 -19.47 18.62
C ASP A 47 19.24 -17.97 18.90
N TRP A 48 19.62 -17.57 20.12
CA TRP A 48 19.87 -16.17 20.45
C TRP A 48 20.95 -15.56 19.55
N SER A 49 22.08 -16.25 19.38
CA SER A 49 23.16 -15.80 18.50
C SER A 49 22.69 -15.61 17.05
N ARG A 50 21.86 -16.54 16.54
CA ARG A 50 21.25 -16.42 15.21
C ARG A 50 20.30 -15.23 15.11
N LEU A 51 19.52 -14.93 16.15
CA LEU A 51 18.66 -13.75 16.20
C LEU A 51 19.48 -12.46 16.16
N CYS A 52 20.54 -12.35 16.99
CA CYS A 52 21.46 -11.22 16.96
C CYS A 52 22.11 -11.04 15.58
N GLN A 53 22.54 -12.14 14.95
CA GLN A 53 23.12 -12.09 13.60
C GLN A 53 22.11 -11.62 12.55
N LYS A 54 20.86 -12.10 12.63
CA LYS A 54 19.77 -11.69 11.73
C LYS A 54 19.43 -10.22 11.91
N LEU A 55 19.31 -9.76 13.17
CA LEU A 55 19.10 -8.36 13.53
C LEU A 55 20.18 -7.47 12.93
N GLU A 56 21.46 -7.79 13.16
CA GLU A 56 22.58 -7.01 12.62
C GLU A 56 22.61 -7.01 11.08
N GLY A 57 22.24 -8.14 10.47
CA GLY A 57 22.06 -8.24 9.02
C GLY A 57 21.04 -7.24 8.47
N HIS A 58 19.85 -7.21 9.06
CA HIS A 58 18.77 -6.28 8.69
C HIS A 58 19.16 -4.82 8.96
N LEU A 59 19.76 -4.53 10.13
CA LEU A 59 20.20 -3.17 10.47
C LEU A 59 21.25 -2.62 9.51
N ARG A 60 22.28 -3.41 9.22
CA ARG A 60 23.33 -3.00 8.30
C ARG A 60 22.79 -2.71 6.91
N LYS A 61 21.89 -3.56 6.38
CA LYS A 61 21.24 -3.31 5.09
C LYS A 61 20.36 -2.07 5.11
N GLY A 62 19.48 -1.95 6.12
CA GLY A 62 18.58 -0.82 6.28
C GLY A 62 19.32 0.52 6.37
N ARG A 63 20.40 0.58 7.15
CA ARG A 63 21.26 1.77 7.25
C ARG A 63 22.00 2.07 5.94
N ASN A 64 22.44 1.03 5.24
CA ASN A 64 23.04 1.18 3.92
C ASN A 64 22.04 1.80 2.94
N PHE A 65 20.80 1.30 2.90
CA PHE A 65 19.73 1.87 2.08
C PHE A 65 19.40 3.32 2.46
N LEU A 66 19.32 3.65 3.76
CA LEU A 66 19.16 5.03 4.22
C LEU A 66 20.28 5.96 3.71
N THR A 67 21.53 5.48 3.73
CA THR A 67 22.70 6.24 3.28
C THR A 67 22.59 6.59 1.79
N PHE A 68 21.99 5.72 0.99
CA PHE A 68 21.78 5.93 -0.45
C PHE A 68 20.43 6.55 -0.82
N GLY A 69 19.59 6.90 0.16
CA GLY A 69 18.25 7.46 -0.10
C GLY A 69 17.22 6.45 -0.61
N ASN A 70 17.52 5.15 -0.55
CA ASN A 70 16.58 4.08 -0.94
C ASN A 70 15.60 3.83 0.21
N HIS A 71 14.66 4.75 0.40
CA HIS A 71 13.83 4.79 1.61
C HIS A 71 12.83 3.63 1.70
N ASP A 72 12.28 3.15 0.57
CA ASP A 72 11.34 2.03 0.57
C ASP A 72 12.02 0.72 1.00
N GLU A 73 13.20 0.40 0.45
CA GLU A 73 13.98 -0.78 0.85
C GLU A 73 14.49 -0.64 2.30
N ALA A 74 14.85 0.57 2.72
CA ALA A 74 15.23 0.83 4.11
C ALA A 74 14.10 0.52 5.08
N ILE A 75 12.85 0.90 4.77
CA ILE A 75 11.68 0.60 5.60
C ILE A 75 11.56 -0.91 5.80
N ILE A 76 11.63 -1.70 4.73
CA ILE A 76 11.48 -3.17 4.79
C ILE A 76 12.50 -3.78 5.74
N GLU A 77 13.79 -3.47 5.56
CA GLU A 77 14.85 -4.08 6.37
C GLU A 77 14.83 -3.56 7.83
N LEU A 78 14.55 -2.26 8.04
CA LEU A 78 14.54 -1.68 9.39
C LEU A 78 13.31 -2.12 10.20
N GLU A 79 12.15 -2.34 9.57
CA GLU A 79 10.97 -2.87 10.26
C GLU A 79 11.18 -4.33 10.69
N GLN A 80 11.89 -5.15 9.88
CA GLN A 80 12.32 -6.48 10.31
C GLN A 80 13.27 -6.40 11.51
N ALA A 81 14.20 -5.45 11.52
CA ALA A 81 15.07 -5.21 12.67
C ALA A 81 14.28 -4.76 13.91
N ALA A 82 13.31 -3.85 13.74
CA ALA A 82 12.45 -3.36 14.82
C ALA A 82 11.53 -4.45 15.37
N ALA A 83 11.11 -5.42 14.55
CA ALA A 83 10.35 -6.58 15.01
C ALA A 83 11.20 -7.50 15.90
N LEU A 84 12.50 -7.62 15.61
CA LEU A 84 13.44 -8.41 16.42
C LEU A 84 13.88 -7.69 17.70
N ALA A 85 14.02 -6.36 17.66
CA ALA A 85 14.46 -5.56 18.79
C ALA A 85 13.61 -4.28 18.97
N PRO A 86 12.33 -4.42 19.40
CA PRO A 86 11.38 -3.29 19.48
C PRO A 86 11.70 -2.27 20.57
N TYR A 87 12.68 -2.59 21.43
CA TYR A 87 13.14 -1.79 22.57
C TYR A 87 14.36 -0.90 22.22
N ARG A 88 14.97 -1.06 21.03
CA ARG A 88 16.16 -0.30 20.64
C ARG A 88 15.80 1.03 20.02
N ALA A 89 16.01 2.12 20.76
CA ALA A 89 15.69 3.47 20.33
C ALA A 89 16.37 3.87 19.01
N ASP A 90 17.60 3.42 18.75
CA ASP A 90 18.33 3.72 17.52
C ASP A 90 17.67 3.12 16.28
N ILE A 91 17.15 1.89 16.37
CA ILE A 91 16.41 1.23 15.28
C ILE A 91 15.09 1.96 15.00
N LEU A 92 14.37 2.35 16.05
CA LEU A 92 13.12 3.11 15.93
C LEU A 92 13.36 4.47 15.28
N ALA A 93 14.44 5.16 15.64
CA ALA A 93 14.84 6.41 15.01
C ALA A 93 15.19 6.21 13.52
N ASP A 94 15.90 5.13 13.17
CA ASP A 94 16.20 4.79 11.78
C ASP A 94 14.92 4.49 10.97
N CYS A 95 13.97 3.73 11.53
CA CYS A 95 12.64 3.49 10.92
C CYS A 95 11.91 4.82 10.66
N GLY A 96 11.86 5.70 11.65
CA GLY A 96 11.26 7.03 11.52
C GLY A 96 11.92 7.86 10.42
N CYS A 97 13.26 7.79 10.30
CA CYS A 97 14.00 8.49 9.25
C CYS A 97 13.66 7.96 7.85
N ALA A 98 13.49 6.65 7.68
CA ALA A 98 13.12 6.03 6.41
C ALA A 98 11.72 6.49 5.96
N HIS A 99 10.72 6.40 6.83
CA HIS A 99 9.37 6.89 6.57
C HIS A 99 9.32 8.41 6.31
N ALA A 100 10.11 9.20 7.06
CA ALA A 100 10.24 10.64 6.82
C ALA A 100 10.88 10.96 5.45
N GLY A 101 11.79 10.11 4.98
CA GLY A 101 12.36 10.14 3.64
C GLY A 101 11.29 9.99 2.56
N VAL A 102 10.52 8.89 2.60
CA VAL A 102 9.41 8.64 1.67
C VAL A 102 8.40 9.80 1.67
N TRP A 103 8.09 10.34 2.85
CA TRP A 103 7.20 11.50 2.94
C TRP A 103 7.78 12.75 2.25
N ARG A 104 9.07 13.04 2.43
CA ARG A 104 9.72 14.18 1.78
C ARG A 104 9.69 14.07 0.26
N GLU A 105 9.82 12.86 -0.27
CA GLU A 105 9.80 12.59 -1.71
C GLU A 105 8.39 12.61 -2.31
N THR A 106 7.44 11.97 -1.64
CA THR A 106 6.10 11.69 -2.22
C THR A 106 5.02 12.63 -1.70
N GLY A 107 5.23 13.28 -0.56
CA GLY A 107 4.21 14.04 0.16
C GLY A 107 3.10 13.19 0.80
N ARG A 108 3.22 11.85 0.80
CA ARG A 108 2.19 10.95 1.33
C ARG A 108 1.99 11.15 2.83
N ARG A 109 0.75 11.45 3.23
CA ARG A 109 0.38 11.72 4.62
C ARG A 109 0.63 10.51 5.53
N SER A 110 0.37 9.30 5.07
CA SER A 110 0.57 8.07 5.83
C SER A 110 2.03 7.83 6.21
N SER A 111 2.98 8.07 5.28
CA SER A 111 4.42 8.00 5.58
C SER A 111 4.84 9.01 6.66
N ARG A 112 4.26 10.23 6.66
CA ARG A 112 4.50 11.21 7.72
C ARG A 112 3.98 10.71 9.08
N GLU A 113 2.75 10.22 9.12
CA GLU A 113 2.13 9.74 10.36
C GLU A 113 2.90 8.56 10.95
N ARG A 114 3.36 7.63 10.10
CA ARG A 114 4.25 6.54 10.50
C ARG A 114 5.59 7.02 11.03
N ALA A 115 6.22 7.99 10.37
CA ALA A 115 7.46 8.59 10.85
C ALA A 115 7.28 9.23 12.23
N GLU A 116 6.20 10.01 12.43
CA GLU A 116 5.87 10.61 13.73
C GLU A 116 5.65 9.55 14.82
N ALA A 117 4.96 8.45 14.50
CA ALA A 117 4.73 7.36 15.44
C ALA A 117 6.04 6.69 15.89
N TRP A 118 6.94 6.37 14.94
CA TRP A 118 8.25 5.79 15.24
C TRP A 118 9.11 6.71 16.10
N PHE A 119 9.18 8.01 15.78
CA PHE A 119 9.94 8.98 16.59
C PHE A 119 9.36 9.16 17.99
N ARG A 120 8.03 9.16 18.16
CA ARG A 120 7.41 9.20 19.49
C ARG A 120 7.76 7.95 20.30
N LYS A 121 7.71 6.76 19.68
CA LYS A 121 8.07 5.51 20.34
C LYS A 121 9.55 5.50 20.75
N CYS A 122 10.44 5.99 19.88
CA CYS A 122 11.86 6.19 20.19
C CYS A 122 12.03 7.07 21.44
N LEU A 123 11.39 8.24 21.49
CA LEU A 123 11.47 9.18 22.63
C LEU A 123 10.79 8.69 23.90
N GLN A 124 9.86 7.74 23.82
CA GLN A 124 9.30 7.08 25.00
C GLN A 124 10.32 6.16 25.67
N ILE A 125 11.17 5.49 24.87
CA ILE A 125 12.20 4.59 25.36
C ILE A 125 13.45 5.38 25.79
N GLU A 126 13.89 6.31 24.94
CA GLU A 126 15.09 7.13 25.17
C GLU A 126 14.73 8.60 25.00
N PRO A 127 14.27 9.28 26.08
CA PRO A 127 13.89 10.69 26.02
C PRO A 127 15.01 11.64 25.58
N GLY A 128 16.28 11.21 25.74
CA GLY A 128 17.47 11.95 25.33
C GLY A 128 17.86 11.79 23.86
N ASN A 129 17.09 11.07 23.04
CA ASN A 129 17.44 10.83 21.64
C ASN A 129 17.26 12.11 20.79
N GLU A 130 18.33 12.90 20.67
CA GLU A 130 18.34 14.18 19.96
C GLU A 130 17.88 14.05 18.51
N ARG A 131 18.33 12.99 17.82
CA ARG A 131 17.99 12.73 16.41
C ARG A 131 16.48 12.55 16.24
N ALA A 132 15.83 11.76 17.09
CA ALA A 132 14.38 11.56 17.02
C ALA A 132 13.61 12.85 17.35
N ALA A 133 14.07 13.61 18.35
CA ALA A 133 13.45 14.89 18.73
C ALA A 133 13.53 15.93 17.60
N GLU A 134 14.70 16.05 16.96
CA GLU A 134 14.92 16.95 15.83
C GLU A 134 14.01 16.60 14.65
N GLN A 135 13.99 15.33 14.24
CA GLN A 135 13.17 14.87 13.11
C GLN A 135 11.67 15.03 13.38
N LEU A 136 11.21 14.74 14.60
CA LEU A 136 9.82 14.95 14.98
C LEU A 136 9.43 16.43 14.97
N SER A 137 10.34 17.32 15.41
CA SER A 137 10.14 18.76 15.34
C SER A 137 10.06 19.24 13.88
N ALA A 138 10.96 18.75 13.02
CA ALA A 138 10.97 19.05 11.59
C ALA A 138 9.67 18.62 10.90
N LEU A 139 9.18 17.39 11.17
CA LEU A 139 7.89 16.90 10.66
C LEU A 139 6.73 17.79 11.05
N LYS A 140 6.69 18.25 12.31
CA LYS A 140 5.63 19.14 12.82
C LYS A 140 5.67 20.52 12.18
N GLN A 141 6.86 21.08 11.98
CA GLN A 141 7.05 22.42 11.40
C GLN A 141 6.80 22.45 9.89
N ALA A 142 7.12 21.37 9.19
CA ALA A 142 6.84 21.23 7.78
C ALA A 142 5.32 21.14 7.56
N ARG A 143 4.72 22.30 7.30
CA ARG A 143 3.34 22.42 6.86
C ARG A 143 3.21 21.58 5.59
N PRO A 144 2.17 20.72 5.48
CA PRO A 144 1.89 20.10 4.20
C PRO A 144 1.73 21.24 3.21
N LYS A 145 2.58 21.26 2.17
CA LYS A 145 2.35 22.15 1.03
C LYS A 145 0.98 21.77 0.55
N ALA A 146 -0.03 22.58 0.88
CA ALA A 146 -1.37 22.42 0.34
C ALA A 146 -1.13 22.35 -1.15
N SER A 147 -1.28 21.15 -1.73
CA SER A 147 -1.11 20.96 -3.15
C SER A 147 -2.15 21.88 -3.72
N GLY A 148 -1.68 23.03 -4.21
CA GLY A 148 -2.54 24.05 -4.75
C GLY A 148 -3.27 23.32 -5.84
N THR A 149 -4.55 22.99 -5.58
CA THR A 149 -5.45 22.56 -6.61
C THR A 149 -5.30 23.65 -7.63
N VAL A 150 -4.62 23.35 -8.73
CA VAL A 150 -4.49 24.26 -9.85
C VAL A 150 -5.93 24.44 -10.27
N ARG A 151 -6.56 25.49 -9.72
CA ARG A 151 -7.83 26.01 -10.19
C ARG A 151 -7.45 26.49 -11.57
N THR A 152 -7.53 25.59 -12.54
CA THR A 152 -7.67 25.94 -13.94
C THR A 152 -8.78 26.98 -13.94
N PRO A 153 -8.50 28.25 -14.24
CA PRO A 153 -9.54 29.24 -14.36
C PRO A 153 -10.34 28.81 -15.58
N LEU A 154 -11.41 28.05 -15.34
CA LEU A 154 -12.34 27.66 -16.38
C LEU A 154 -12.99 28.96 -16.83
N VAL A 155 -12.58 29.35 -18.04
CA VAL A 155 -13.00 30.47 -18.85
C VAL A 155 -14.48 30.79 -18.61
N ALA A 156 -14.74 31.74 -17.72
CA ALA A 156 -15.98 32.51 -17.70
C ALA A 156 -15.86 33.57 -18.81
N ALA A 157 -16.04 33.14 -20.06
CA ALA A 157 -16.20 34.04 -21.21
C ALA A 157 -17.29 33.50 -22.13
N LEU A 158 -18.51 33.42 -21.60
CA LEU A 158 -19.73 33.41 -22.39
C LEU A 158 -20.83 34.01 -21.52
N LEU A 159 -20.92 35.35 -21.54
CA LEU A 159 -22.11 36.17 -21.35
C LEU A 159 -21.68 37.64 -21.26
N ALA A 160 -21.42 38.23 -22.42
CA ALA A 160 -21.44 39.68 -22.59
C ALA A 160 -22.08 40.00 -23.94
N LEU A 161 -23.42 39.98 -23.96
CA LEU A 161 -24.22 40.69 -24.96
C LEU A 161 -25.39 41.34 -24.23
N VAL A 162 -25.60 42.64 -24.55
CA VAL A 162 -26.58 43.61 -24.02
C VAL A 162 -26.15 44.22 -22.67
N GLY A 163 -25.81 45.50 -22.51
CA GLY A 163 -25.85 46.67 -23.38
C GLY A 163 -25.58 47.94 -22.54
N ALA A 164 -25.51 49.08 -23.23
CA ALA A 164 -25.54 50.46 -22.72
C ALA A 164 -24.21 51.13 -22.27
N ALA A 165 -23.63 51.81 -23.26
CA ALA A 165 -23.19 53.21 -23.24
C ALA A 165 -23.02 53.92 -21.87
N SER A 166 -21.80 54.41 -21.63
CA SER A 166 -21.54 55.73 -21.05
C SER A 166 -20.14 56.20 -21.43
N VAL A 167 -20.10 57.26 -22.22
CA VAL A 167 -18.92 58.07 -22.57
C VAL A 167 -18.66 59.06 -21.43
N TRP A 168 -17.47 59.05 -20.83
CA TRP A 168 -16.83 60.20 -20.13
C TRP A 168 -15.31 60.01 -20.26
N VAL A 169 -14.63 60.77 -21.13
CA VAL A 169 -13.95 62.07 -20.92
C VAL A 169 -12.54 61.95 -20.31
N LEU A 170 -11.59 62.54 -21.04
CA LEU A 170 -10.15 62.66 -20.82
C LEU A 170 -9.74 63.28 -19.47
N ALA A 171 -8.61 62.81 -18.93
CA ALA A 171 -7.51 63.66 -18.45
C ALA A 171 -6.18 62.86 -18.37
N PRO A 172 -5.03 63.41 -18.82
CA PRO A 172 -3.71 62.85 -18.59
C PRO A 172 -3.03 63.53 -17.38
N GLY A 173 -2.39 62.74 -16.52
CA GLY A 173 -1.59 63.21 -15.39
C GLY A 173 -0.30 62.40 -15.26
N PRO A 174 0.90 63.01 -15.33
CA PRO A 174 2.18 62.31 -15.33
C PRO A 174 2.79 62.24 -13.92
N GLY A 175 3.47 61.13 -13.63
CA GLY A 175 4.33 60.97 -12.46
C GLY A 175 4.57 59.48 -12.24
N GLY A 176 5.76 58.96 -12.07
CA GLY A 176 7.13 59.45 -12.04
C GLY A 176 8.00 58.18 -11.89
N PRO A 177 9.28 58.19 -12.25
CA PRO A 177 10.11 56.98 -12.22
C PRO A 177 10.53 56.65 -10.79
N GLU A 178 10.08 55.51 -10.27
CA GLU A 178 10.60 54.97 -9.01
C GLU A 178 11.90 54.21 -9.28
N GLN A 179 12.96 54.72 -8.68
CA GLN A 179 14.34 54.26 -8.78
C GLN A 179 14.51 53.01 -7.89
N ASN A 180 14.87 51.88 -8.50
CA ASN A 180 15.42 50.75 -7.75
C ASN A 180 16.90 51.04 -7.41
N PRO A 181 17.33 50.88 -6.14
CA PRO A 181 18.73 51.02 -5.80
C PRO A 181 19.56 49.86 -6.35
N VAL A 182 20.65 50.25 -7.00
CA VAL A 182 21.77 49.44 -7.45
C VAL A 182 22.30 48.60 -6.30
N ALA A 183 22.16 47.27 -6.41
CA ALA A 183 22.89 46.33 -5.58
C ALA A 183 24.38 46.43 -5.93
N THR A 184 25.17 46.82 -4.94
CA THR A 184 26.63 46.90 -4.98
C THR A 184 27.20 45.50 -5.15
N LEU A 185 28.03 45.35 -6.19
CA LEU A 185 28.82 44.17 -6.51
C LEU A 185 29.84 43.94 -5.37
N SER A 186 29.61 42.94 -4.53
CA SER A 186 30.62 42.47 -3.57
C SER A 186 31.60 41.52 -4.27
N ASP A 187 32.86 41.72 -3.96
CA ASP A 187 34.03 41.03 -4.49
C ASP A 187 33.93 39.49 -4.51
N PRO A 188 34.59 38.84 -5.48
CA PRO A 188 34.71 37.39 -5.51
C PRO A 188 35.58 36.89 -4.34
N PRO A 189 35.23 35.75 -3.71
CA PRO A 189 36.04 35.15 -2.66
C PRO A 189 37.39 34.64 -3.22
N PRO A 190 38.43 34.56 -2.36
CA PRO A 190 39.75 34.13 -2.77
C PRO A 190 39.76 32.70 -3.33
N ARG A 191 40.44 32.58 -4.46
CA ARG A 191 40.74 31.35 -5.19
C ARG A 191 41.52 30.40 -4.28
N ILE A 192 40.86 29.33 -3.81
CA ILE A 192 41.52 28.21 -3.13
C ILE A 192 42.36 27.47 -4.18
N GLU A 193 43.67 27.43 -3.95
CA GLU A 193 44.60 26.58 -4.70
C GLU A 193 44.23 25.11 -4.51
N VAL A 194 43.85 24.46 -5.60
CA VAL A 194 43.55 23.04 -5.67
C VAL A 194 44.88 22.27 -5.63
N SER A 195 45.09 21.53 -4.54
CA SER A 195 46.12 20.50 -4.40
C SER A 195 45.76 19.24 -5.21
N PRO A 196 46.74 18.39 -5.56
CA PRO A 196 46.69 17.58 -6.77
C PRO A 196 45.74 16.39 -6.67
N GLU A 197 45.00 16.23 -7.77
CA GLU A 197 44.59 14.99 -8.44
C GLU A 197 44.86 13.70 -7.66
N ILE A 198 43.87 13.29 -6.85
CA ILE A 198 43.74 11.91 -6.41
C ILE A 198 43.13 11.16 -7.60
N GLU A 199 43.91 10.27 -8.21
CA GLU A 199 43.44 9.29 -9.18
C GLU A 199 42.30 8.48 -8.56
N VAL A 200 41.06 8.81 -8.90
CA VAL A 200 39.89 8.00 -8.59
C VAL A 200 39.97 6.77 -9.50
N PRO A 201 40.11 5.55 -8.96
CA PRO A 201 40.11 4.36 -9.80
C PRO A 201 38.77 4.29 -10.54
N THR A 202 38.87 4.23 -11.87
CA THR A 202 37.75 4.02 -12.78
C THR A 202 36.90 2.86 -12.25
N PRO A 203 35.57 3.03 -12.07
CA PRO A 203 34.72 1.91 -11.69
C PRO A 203 34.84 0.88 -12.81
N ILE A 204 35.39 -0.28 -12.46
CA ILE A 204 35.36 -1.47 -13.30
C ILE A 204 33.88 -1.73 -13.55
N ALA A 205 33.44 -1.43 -14.78
CA ALA A 205 32.15 -1.91 -15.26
C ALA A 205 32.16 -3.42 -15.04
N ASP A 206 31.17 -3.92 -14.31
CA ASP A 206 30.97 -5.33 -14.05
C ASP A 206 29.97 -5.82 -15.12
N PRO A 207 30.41 -6.32 -16.30
CA PRO A 207 29.53 -6.72 -17.40
C PRO A 207 28.89 -8.10 -17.18
N THR A 208 28.48 -8.40 -15.95
CA THR A 208 27.85 -9.67 -15.58
C THR A 208 26.87 -9.45 -14.42
N SER A 209 25.85 -8.62 -14.65
CA SER A 209 24.62 -8.62 -13.86
C SER A 209 23.42 -9.01 -14.72
N ASP A 210 23.63 -9.95 -15.64
CA ASP A 210 22.56 -10.83 -16.11
C ASP A 210 22.34 -11.87 -15.02
N GLY A 211 21.76 -11.41 -13.91
CA GLY A 211 21.40 -12.25 -12.80
C GLY A 211 20.38 -13.28 -13.25
N ASP A 212 20.76 -14.55 -13.13
CA ASP A 212 19.87 -15.70 -13.01
C ASP A 212 18.86 -15.44 -11.88
N GLN A 213 17.83 -14.60 -12.14
CA GLN A 213 16.62 -14.63 -11.36
C GLN A 213 16.02 -16.00 -11.60
N ALA A 214 16.21 -16.88 -10.62
CA ALA A 214 15.56 -18.18 -10.58
C ALA A 214 14.10 -18.00 -11.00
N PRO A 215 13.60 -18.81 -11.96
CA PRO A 215 12.27 -18.65 -12.49
C PRO A 215 11.29 -18.61 -11.32
N SER A 216 10.57 -17.48 -11.19
CA SER A 216 9.57 -17.34 -10.13
C SER A 216 8.61 -18.53 -10.21
N PRO A 217 8.25 -19.16 -9.08
CA PRO A 217 7.35 -20.31 -9.08
C PRO A 217 6.10 -19.97 -9.88
N THR A 218 5.74 -20.85 -10.81
CA THR A 218 4.63 -20.63 -11.73
C THR A 218 3.34 -20.62 -10.92
N ARG A 219 2.72 -19.45 -10.77
CA ARG A 219 1.46 -19.30 -10.04
C ARG A 219 0.34 -20.05 -10.76
N PRO A 220 -0.57 -20.71 -10.04
CA PRO A 220 -1.74 -21.31 -10.67
C PRO A 220 -2.57 -20.22 -11.36
N PRO A 221 -3.15 -20.50 -12.54
CA PRO A 221 -3.93 -19.52 -13.28
C PRO A 221 -5.23 -19.18 -12.53
N LEU A 222 -5.71 -17.95 -12.74
CA LEU A 222 -6.99 -17.50 -12.23
C LEU A 222 -8.08 -17.74 -13.28
N ASP A 223 -8.70 -18.93 -13.25
CA ASP A 223 -9.62 -19.41 -14.29
C ASP A 223 -11.11 -19.11 -14.04
N GLY A 224 -11.44 -18.56 -12.87
CA GLY A 224 -12.82 -18.24 -12.50
C GLY A 224 -12.96 -17.71 -11.08
N PHE A 225 -14.20 -17.72 -10.59
CA PHE A 225 -14.57 -17.37 -9.23
C PHE A 225 -15.57 -18.39 -8.67
N LEU A 226 -15.25 -19.04 -7.54
CA LEU A 226 -16.11 -20.08 -6.93
C LEU A 226 -16.58 -21.14 -7.92
N ASP A 227 -15.65 -21.66 -8.72
CA ASP A 227 -15.90 -22.65 -9.77
C ASP A 227 -16.76 -22.13 -10.94
N ILE A 228 -17.12 -20.84 -10.97
CA ILE A 228 -17.76 -20.15 -12.10
C ILE A 228 -16.66 -19.71 -13.08
N PRO A 229 -16.53 -20.34 -14.25
CA PRO A 229 -15.50 -19.97 -15.22
C PRO A 229 -15.71 -18.56 -15.77
N TRP A 230 -14.63 -17.87 -16.13
CA TRP A 230 -14.74 -16.63 -16.87
C TRP A 230 -15.49 -16.84 -18.20
N GLY A 231 -16.45 -15.96 -18.49
CA GLY A 231 -17.32 -16.03 -19.66
C GLY A 231 -18.59 -16.85 -19.53
N THR A 232 -18.85 -17.41 -18.35
CA THR A 232 -20.15 -18.03 -18.03
C THR A 232 -21.30 -17.06 -18.28
N ALA A 233 -22.39 -17.56 -18.85
CA ALA A 233 -23.58 -16.77 -19.13
C ALA A 233 -24.29 -16.35 -17.84
N THR A 234 -24.98 -15.20 -17.85
CA THR A 234 -25.61 -14.63 -16.65
C THR A 234 -26.52 -15.60 -15.88
N ALA A 235 -27.42 -16.31 -16.57
CA ALA A 235 -28.36 -17.24 -15.92
C ALA A 235 -27.66 -18.44 -15.26
N GLU A 236 -26.60 -18.94 -15.89
CA GLU A 236 -25.80 -20.05 -15.37
C GLU A 236 -24.99 -19.61 -14.15
N ALA A 237 -24.30 -18.45 -14.23
CA ALA A 237 -23.54 -17.89 -13.11
C ALA A 237 -24.41 -17.61 -11.88
N VAL A 238 -25.66 -17.14 -12.08
CA VAL A 238 -26.64 -16.94 -11.00
C VAL A 238 -26.95 -18.25 -10.28
N THR A 239 -27.19 -19.31 -11.04
CA THR A 239 -27.52 -20.63 -10.50
C THR A 239 -26.35 -21.19 -9.70
N MET A 240 -25.15 -21.19 -10.31
CA MET A 240 -23.93 -21.69 -9.66
C MET A 240 -23.62 -20.96 -8.36
N LEU A 241 -23.72 -19.62 -8.34
CA LEU A 241 -23.44 -18.86 -7.12
C LEU A 241 -24.46 -19.17 -6.02
N THR A 242 -25.75 -19.21 -6.36
CA THR A 242 -26.83 -19.49 -5.40
C THR A 242 -26.66 -20.87 -4.76
N GLU A 243 -26.38 -21.90 -5.55
CA GLU A 243 -26.17 -23.27 -5.07
C GLU A 243 -24.92 -23.40 -4.19
N ARG A 244 -23.84 -22.68 -4.54
CA ARG A 244 -22.55 -22.79 -3.86
C ARG A 244 -22.50 -22.06 -2.53
N THR A 245 -23.08 -20.86 -2.46
CA THR A 245 -22.92 -19.95 -1.31
C THR A 245 -24.17 -19.82 -0.45
N GLY A 246 -25.34 -20.22 -0.98
CA GLY A 246 -26.64 -19.94 -0.37
C GLY A 246 -27.06 -18.46 -0.44
N ALA A 247 -26.34 -17.63 -1.19
CA ALA A 247 -26.70 -16.22 -1.38
C ALA A 247 -28.02 -16.07 -2.14
N ARG A 248 -28.79 -15.03 -1.82
CA ARG A 248 -30.08 -14.76 -2.47
C ARG A 248 -29.92 -13.71 -3.55
N HIS A 249 -30.31 -14.04 -4.77
CA HIS A 249 -30.33 -13.08 -5.88
C HIS A 249 -31.22 -11.87 -5.55
N ASN A 250 -30.66 -10.67 -5.70
CA ASN A 250 -31.34 -9.40 -5.48
C ASN A 250 -31.64 -8.72 -6.83
N PRO A 251 -32.86 -8.88 -7.38
CA PRO A 251 -33.20 -8.32 -8.68
C PRO A 251 -33.35 -6.79 -8.66
N GLU A 252 -33.58 -6.17 -7.50
CA GLU A 252 -33.77 -4.72 -7.37
C GLU A 252 -32.46 -3.95 -7.56
N GLU A 253 -31.34 -4.53 -7.13
CA GLU A 253 -30.00 -3.95 -7.31
C GLU A 253 -29.25 -4.45 -8.56
N SER A 254 -29.81 -5.46 -9.22
CA SER A 254 -29.26 -6.05 -10.43
C SER A 254 -29.61 -5.21 -11.67
N THR A 255 -28.65 -5.08 -12.56
CA THR A 255 -28.78 -4.44 -13.88
C THR A 255 -28.49 -5.48 -14.97
N ARG A 256 -28.51 -5.05 -16.23
CA ARG A 256 -28.20 -5.93 -17.37
C ARG A 256 -26.78 -6.51 -17.31
N ASP A 257 -25.83 -5.71 -16.82
CA ASP A 257 -24.38 -5.95 -16.80
C ASP A 257 -23.86 -6.27 -15.40
N ARG A 258 -24.72 -6.28 -14.39
CA ARG A 258 -24.34 -6.53 -13.00
C ARG A 258 -25.44 -7.28 -12.27
N VAL A 259 -25.08 -8.37 -11.59
CA VAL A 259 -26.01 -9.12 -10.76
C VAL A 259 -25.56 -9.06 -9.30
N SER A 260 -26.47 -8.66 -8.43
CA SER A 260 -26.25 -8.53 -6.99
C SER A 260 -26.92 -9.66 -6.23
N PHE A 261 -26.30 -10.11 -5.14
CA PHE A 261 -26.85 -11.10 -4.22
C PHE A 261 -26.62 -10.64 -2.79
N ASP A 262 -27.57 -10.96 -1.91
CA ASP A 262 -27.49 -10.66 -0.49
C ASP A 262 -27.24 -11.93 0.33
N GLY A 263 -26.41 -11.83 1.36
CA GLY A 263 -26.13 -12.94 2.27
C GLY A 263 -25.23 -14.03 1.67
N GLY A 264 -25.20 -15.17 2.35
CA GLY A 264 -24.44 -16.36 1.96
C GLY A 264 -23.13 -16.50 2.71
N THR A 265 -22.27 -17.40 2.26
CA THR A 265 -20.95 -17.62 2.86
C THR A 265 -19.83 -17.65 1.83
N PHE A 266 -18.65 -17.17 2.21
CA PHE A 266 -17.44 -17.21 1.40
C PHE A 266 -16.23 -17.53 2.27
N ALA A 267 -15.56 -18.64 1.98
CA ALA A 267 -14.42 -19.15 2.77
C ALA A 267 -14.70 -19.28 4.28
N GLY A 268 -15.94 -19.61 4.66
CA GLY A 268 -16.36 -19.73 6.05
C GLY A 268 -16.84 -18.42 6.71
N PHE A 269 -16.74 -17.29 6.02
CA PHE A 269 -17.21 -15.99 6.51
C PHE A 269 -18.62 -15.68 5.99
N GLY A 270 -19.40 -14.96 6.81
CA GLY A 270 -20.67 -14.39 6.39
C GLY A 270 -20.45 -13.25 5.39
N VAL A 271 -21.28 -13.22 4.35
CA VAL A 271 -21.16 -12.24 3.26
C VAL A 271 -22.36 -11.31 3.29
N ASP A 272 -22.12 -10.00 3.32
CA ASP A 272 -23.16 -8.98 3.16
C ASP A 272 -23.68 -9.03 1.71
N ARG A 273 -22.74 -9.01 0.76
CA ARG A 273 -23.05 -8.88 -0.66
C ARG A 273 -22.08 -9.59 -1.57
N PHE A 274 -22.62 -10.28 -2.57
CA PHE A 274 -21.89 -10.65 -3.78
C PHE A 274 -22.31 -9.75 -4.94
N THR A 275 -21.38 -9.44 -5.83
CA THR A 275 -21.66 -8.73 -7.08
C THR A 275 -20.90 -9.39 -8.22
N LEU A 276 -21.63 -9.86 -9.23
CA LEU A 276 -21.06 -10.41 -10.46
C LEU A 276 -21.23 -9.40 -11.60
N ASN A 277 -20.17 -9.09 -12.34
CA ASN A 277 -20.20 -8.18 -13.48
C ASN A 277 -20.04 -8.96 -14.79
N PHE A 278 -20.79 -8.53 -15.80
CA PHE A 278 -20.93 -9.16 -17.10
C PHE A 278 -20.68 -8.15 -18.22
N GLU A 279 -20.03 -8.61 -19.28
CA GLU A 279 -19.87 -7.83 -20.51
C GLU A 279 -20.29 -8.69 -21.70
N ASN A 280 -21.16 -8.15 -22.55
CA ASN A 280 -21.79 -8.91 -23.66
C ASN A 280 -22.38 -10.27 -23.23
N GLY A 281 -22.90 -10.35 -22.00
CA GLY A 281 -23.53 -11.53 -21.42
C GLY A 281 -22.58 -12.53 -20.76
N GLY A 282 -21.27 -12.28 -20.81
CA GLY A 282 -20.27 -13.16 -20.20
C GLY A 282 -19.67 -12.60 -18.91
N PHE A 283 -19.51 -13.45 -17.91
CA PHE A 283 -18.96 -13.12 -16.60
C PHE A 283 -17.47 -12.75 -16.67
N TYR A 284 -17.05 -11.62 -16.07
CA TYR A 284 -15.63 -11.22 -16.07
C TYR A 284 -15.08 -10.74 -14.72
N SER A 285 -15.93 -10.48 -13.73
CA SER A 285 -15.48 -9.98 -12.43
C SER A 285 -16.49 -10.26 -11.33
N ALA A 286 -16.01 -10.66 -10.15
CA ALA A 286 -16.80 -10.83 -8.94
C ALA A 286 -16.24 -9.99 -7.80
N GLN A 287 -17.13 -9.43 -7.00
CA GLN A 287 -16.81 -8.76 -5.76
C GLN A 287 -17.56 -9.43 -4.61
N VAL A 288 -16.86 -9.67 -3.51
CA VAL A 288 -17.42 -10.20 -2.27
C VAL A 288 -17.19 -9.17 -1.18
N GLN A 289 -18.26 -8.75 -0.51
CA GLN A 289 -18.19 -7.85 0.64
C GLN A 289 -18.65 -8.62 1.89
N LEU A 290 -17.77 -8.78 2.87
CA LEU A 290 -18.09 -9.49 4.11
C LEU A 290 -19.06 -8.69 4.99
N GLU A 291 -19.74 -9.38 5.91
CA GLU A 291 -20.64 -8.74 6.87
C GLU A 291 -19.92 -7.70 7.74
N ARG A 292 -20.47 -6.48 7.81
CA ARG A 292 -19.90 -5.34 8.55
C ARG A 292 -19.89 -5.50 10.07
N THR A 293 -20.62 -6.49 10.60
CA THR A 293 -20.80 -6.67 12.04
C THR A 293 -19.65 -7.41 12.72
N SER A 294 -18.67 -7.88 11.95
CA SER A 294 -17.47 -8.47 12.54
C SER A 294 -16.67 -7.41 13.29
N LYS A 295 -16.35 -7.67 14.55
CA LYS A 295 -15.51 -6.79 15.37
C LYS A 295 -14.03 -6.89 15.00
N ASP A 296 -13.69 -7.77 14.06
CA ASP A 296 -12.33 -8.23 13.82
C ASP A 296 -11.97 -8.28 12.33
N HIS A 297 -12.31 -7.19 11.61
CA HIS A 297 -12.01 -7.06 10.19
C HIS A 297 -10.52 -7.19 9.87
N LEU A 298 -9.64 -6.84 10.81
CA LEU A 298 -8.21 -7.05 10.67
C LEU A 298 -7.88 -8.54 10.59
N ASN A 299 -8.34 -9.38 11.52
CA ASN A 299 -8.06 -10.82 11.45
C ASN A 299 -8.75 -11.48 10.26
N GLU A 300 -9.94 -11.02 9.87
CA GLU A 300 -10.59 -11.48 8.63
C GLU A 300 -9.71 -11.19 7.41
N PHE A 301 -9.22 -9.96 7.29
CA PHE A 301 -8.30 -9.56 6.23
C PHE A 301 -7.03 -10.42 6.23
N LEU A 302 -6.39 -10.58 7.38
CA LEU A 302 -5.17 -11.37 7.52
C LEU A 302 -5.41 -12.85 7.17
N THR A 303 -6.53 -13.42 7.61
CA THR A 303 -6.92 -14.80 7.28
C THR A 303 -7.14 -14.98 5.78
N PHE A 304 -7.84 -14.04 5.12
CA PHE A 304 -8.01 -14.05 3.67
C PHE A 304 -6.67 -13.89 2.93
N LYS A 305 -5.85 -12.94 3.37
CA LYS A 305 -4.51 -12.71 2.80
C LYS A 305 -3.66 -13.96 2.91
N GLN A 306 -3.69 -14.65 4.05
CA GLN A 306 -2.97 -15.90 4.25
C GLN A 306 -3.48 -16.98 3.27
N GLY A 307 -4.79 -17.23 3.22
CA GLY A 307 -5.35 -18.25 2.31
C GLY A 307 -5.07 -17.97 0.83
N LEU A 308 -5.11 -16.70 0.42
CA LEU A 308 -4.71 -16.29 -0.93
C LEU A 308 -3.20 -16.46 -1.15
N THR A 309 -2.39 -16.19 -0.13
CA THR A 309 -0.92 -16.35 -0.20
C THR A 309 -0.51 -17.81 -0.30
N GLU A 310 -1.15 -18.69 0.46
CA GLU A 310 -0.92 -20.14 0.37
C GLU A 310 -1.31 -20.69 -1.00
N LYS A 311 -2.39 -20.17 -1.59
CA LYS A 311 -2.88 -20.64 -2.89
C LYS A 311 -2.13 -20.06 -4.09
N PHE A 312 -1.79 -18.77 -4.06
CA PHE A 312 -1.30 -18.02 -5.22
C PHE A 312 0.11 -17.45 -5.04
N GLY A 313 0.74 -17.64 -3.88
CA GLY A 313 1.99 -16.99 -3.51
C GLY A 313 1.77 -15.57 -2.96
N PRO A 314 2.85 -14.87 -2.55
CA PRO A 314 2.76 -13.55 -1.95
C PRO A 314 2.17 -12.51 -2.92
N PRO A 315 1.40 -11.51 -2.43
CA PRO A 315 0.90 -10.44 -3.28
C PRO A 315 2.06 -9.61 -3.86
N GLU A 316 1.95 -9.14 -5.10
CA GLU A 316 2.94 -8.25 -5.71
C GLU A 316 2.87 -6.83 -5.16
N ARG A 317 1.68 -6.40 -4.71
CA ARG A 317 1.49 -5.11 -4.06
C ARG A 317 0.81 -5.33 -2.73
N HIS A 318 1.42 -4.78 -1.69
CA HIS A 318 0.83 -4.70 -0.38
C HIS A 318 0.92 -3.27 0.10
N GLU A 319 -0.21 -2.67 0.43
CA GLU A 319 -0.27 -1.36 1.06
C GLU A 319 -0.97 -1.50 2.40
N GLU A 320 -0.32 -0.97 3.42
CA GLU A 320 -0.83 -0.88 4.78
C GLU A 320 -0.80 0.60 5.14
N ASP A 321 -1.97 1.22 5.11
CA ASP A 321 -2.24 2.53 5.68
C ASP A 321 -3.11 2.33 6.93
N SER A 322 -3.06 3.29 7.85
CA SER A 322 -3.78 3.28 9.14
C SER A 322 -5.28 2.97 9.03
N ASP A 323 -5.89 3.23 7.89
CA ASP A 323 -7.33 3.00 7.64
C ASP A 323 -7.61 2.03 6.47
N LEU A 324 -6.57 1.57 5.77
CA LEU A 324 -6.72 0.81 4.53
C LEU A 324 -5.65 -0.27 4.43
N LEU A 325 -6.10 -1.52 4.41
CA LEU A 325 -5.28 -2.68 4.13
C LEU A 325 -5.56 -3.11 2.69
N GLU A 326 -4.56 -3.12 1.82
CA GLU A 326 -4.70 -3.56 0.43
C GLU A 326 -3.65 -4.63 0.11
N SER A 327 -4.07 -5.70 -0.55
CA SER A 327 -3.18 -6.71 -1.11
C SER A 327 -3.67 -7.10 -2.49
N THR A 328 -2.79 -6.97 -3.48
CA THR A 328 -3.10 -7.27 -4.88
C THR A 328 -2.22 -8.39 -5.41
N TRP A 329 -2.86 -9.40 -6.00
CA TRP A 329 -2.22 -10.47 -6.76
C TRP A 329 -2.46 -10.27 -8.25
N TYR A 330 -1.40 -10.27 -9.05
CA TYR A 330 -1.50 -10.22 -10.50
C TYR A 330 -1.24 -11.59 -11.14
N PHE A 331 -2.00 -11.87 -12.19
CA PHE A 331 -1.88 -13.09 -12.98
C PHE A 331 -1.70 -12.67 -14.43
N ARG A 332 -0.44 -12.58 -14.85
CA ARG A 332 -0.07 -12.16 -16.21
C ARG A 332 -0.11 -13.36 -17.14
N LEU A 333 -0.90 -13.26 -18.20
CA LEU A 333 -0.85 -14.18 -19.33
C LEU A 333 -0.16 -13.46 -20.52
N PRO A 334 0.78 -14.08 -21.24
CA PRO A 334 1.44 -13.45 -22.37
C PRO A 334 0.43 -12.90 -23.39
N GLY A 335 0.52 -11.61 -23.69
CA GLY A 335 -0.32 -10.95 -24.69
C GLY A 335 -1.75 -10.64 -24.27
N LEU A 336 -2.14 -10.87 -23.01
CA LEU A 336 -3.46 -10.54 -22.47
C LEU A 336 -3.36 -9.58 -21.28
N PRO A 337 -4.37 -8.72 -21.06
CA PRO A 337 -4.50 -7.96 -19.83
C PRO A 337 -4.47 -8.88 -18.61
N ALA A 338 -3.80 -8.46 -17.53
CA ALA A 338 -3.67 -9.25 -16.34
C ALA A 338 -5.03 -9.54 -15.69
N ASN A 339 -5.20 -10.77 -15.21
CA ASN A 339 -6.23 -11.03 -14.20
C ASN A 339 -5.68 -10.58 -12.84
N LEU A 340 -6.55 -10.20 -11.91
CA LEU A 340 -6.12 -9.82 -10.57
C LEU A 340 -7.10 -10.28 -9.49
N ILE A 341 -6.55 -10.45 -8.30
CA ILE A 341 -7.31 -10.51 -7.05
C ILE A 341 -6.90 -9.28 -6.25
N ASN A 342 -7.86 -8.48 -5.80
CA ASN A 342 -7.61 -7.39 -4.88
C ASN A 342 -8.36 -7.62 -3.57
N LEU A 343 -7.63 -7.67 -2.46
CA LEU A 343 -8.18 -7.78 -1.13
C LEU A 343 -8.03 -6.42 -0.46
N VAL A 344 -9.16 -5.85 -0.01
CA VAL A 344 -9.22 -4.53 0.62
C VAL A 344 -9.90 -4.67 1.97
N GLY A 345 -9.22 -4.30 3.05
CA GLY A 345 -9.80 -4.09 4.38
C GLY A 345 -9.95 -2.60 4.64
N ASP A 346 -11.18 -2.14 4.87
CA ASP A 346 -11.47 -0.76 5.26
C ASP A 346 -12.23 -0.79 6.60
N GLU A 347 -11.52 -0.45 7.68
CA GLU A 347 -12.08 -0.45 9.04
C GLU A 347 -13.20 0.59 9.23
N ARG A 348 -13.25 1.63 8.39
CA ARG A 348 -14.18 2.76 8.57
C ARG A 348 -15.46 2.65 7.74
N ARG A 349 -15.45 1.92 6.63
CA ARG A 349 -16.57 1.96 5.67
C ARG A 349 -17.26 0.63 5.45
N SER A 350 -16.51 -0.39 5.06
CA SER A 350 -17.08 -1.48 4.25
C SER A 350 -16.76 -2.88 4.76
N GLY A 351 -15.91 -3.01 5.79
CA GLY A 351 -15.33 -4.28 6.20
C GLY A 351 -14.29 -4.77 5.19
N VAL A 352 -14.20 -6.09 5.03
CA VAL A 352 -13.30 -6.73 4.06
C VAL A 352 -14.02 -6.94 2.73
N THR A 353 -13.38 -6.52 1.64
CA THR A 353 -13.84 -6.70 0.27
C THR A 353 -12.80 -7.50 -0.53
N VAL A 354 -13.25 -8.52 -1.25
CA VAL A 354 -12.42 -9.31 -2.16
C VAL A 354 -12.92 -9.12 -3.59
N LEU A 355 -12.07 -8.61 -4.47
CA LEU A 355 -12.36 -8.40 -5.89
C LEU A 355 -11.57 -9.41 -6.73
N TYR A 356 -12.28 -10.17 -7.55
CA TYR A 356 -11.72 -11.01 -8.61
C TYR A 356 -12.02 -10.36 -9.95
N HIS A 357 -11.02 -10.22 -10.81
CA HIS A 357 -11.17 -9.56 -12.11
C HIS A 357 -10.38 -10.27 -13.21
N SER A 358 -11.02 -10.53 -14.34
CA SER A 358 -10.37 -11.03 -15.56
C SER A 358 -10.31 -9.97 -16.66
N GLY A 359 -9.18 -9.28 -16.77
CA GLY A 359 -8.97 -8.27 -17.81
C GLY A 359 -8.94 -8.86 -19.23
N GLY A 360 -8.40 -10.06 -19.39
CA GLY A 360 -8.37 -10.78 -20.67
C GLY A 360 -9.77 -11.13 -21.17
N THR A 361 -10.62 -11.65 -20.28
CA THR A 361 -12.00 -11.99 -20.61
C THR A 361 -12.81 -10.76 -20.99
N LYS A 362 -12.70 -9.68 -20.20
CA LYS A 362 -13.37 -8.41 -20.49
C LYS A 362 -13.01 -7.91 -21.89
N THR A 363 -11.72 -7.83 -22.19
CA THR A 363 -11.25 -7.36 -23.51
C THR A 363 -11.77 -8.22 -24.65
N ARG A 364 -11.74 -9.55 -24.51
CA ARG A 364 -12.24 -10.48 -25.53
C ARG A 364 -13.73 -10.27 -25.79
N MET A 365 -14.52 -10.08 -24.74
CA MET A 365 -15.94 -9.84 -24.84
C MET A 365 -16.26 -8.51 -25.50
N SER A 366 -15.58 -7.42 -25.13
CA SER A 366 -15.81 -6.11 -25.75
C SER A 366 -15.50 -6.10 -27.26
N GLN A 367 -14.62 -7.00 -27.74
CA GLN A 367 -14.31 -7.15 -29.16
C GLN A 367 -15.31 -8.04 -29.92
N GLN A 368 -16.06 -8.90 -29.21
CA GLN A 368 -17.05 -9.76 -29.83
C GLN A 368 -18.31 -8.93 -30.14
N PRO A 369 -18.79 -8.93 -31.40
CA PRO A 369 -20.04 -8.25 -31.71
C PRO A 369 -21.16 -8.82 -30.86
N ALA A 370 -21.99 -7.94 -30.28
CA ALA A 370 -23.10 -8.35 -29.44
C ALA A 370 -23.94 -9.38 -30.19
N PRO A 371 -24.35 -10.49 -29.53
CA PRO A 371 -25.21 -11.47 -30.18
C PRO A 371 -26.44 -10.74 -30.70
N VAL A 372 -26.66 -10.84 -32.02
CA VAL A 372 -27.85 -10.27 -32.66
C VAL A 372 -29.04 -10.89 -31.95
N PRO A 373 -29.95 -10.09 -31.36
CA PRO A 373 -31.10 -10.65 -30.67
C PRO A 373 -31.83 -11.54 -31.67
N GLU A 374 -31.87 -12.85 -31.40
CA GLU A 374 -32.66 -13.79 -32.17
C GLU A 374 -34.12 -13.37 -31.99
N ILE A 375 -34.64 -12.62 -32.97
CA ILE A 375 -36.06 -12.31 -33.03
C ILE A 375 -36.77 -13.66 -33.07
N PRO A 376 -37.60 -14.01 -32.07
CA PRO A 376 -38.28 -15.29 -32.06
C PRO A 376 -39.05 -15.47 -33.37
N LYS A 377 -38.62 -16.44 -34.18
CA LYS A 377 -39.29 -16.81 -35.43
C LYS A 377 -40.65 -17.45 -35.08
N GLY A 378 -41.64 -16.63 -34.77
CA GLY A 378 -42.95 -17.11 -34.33
C GLY A 378 -44.04 -16.08 -34.07
N VAL A 379 -43.75 -14.78 -34.00
CA VAL A 379 -44.76 -13.75 -33.61
C VAL A 379 -45.35 -12.96 -34.80
N ALA A 380 -45.03 -13.32 -36.04
CA ALA A 380 -45.48 -12.58 -37.23
C ALA A 380 -46.66 -13.24 -37.97
N LYS A 381 -47.71 -13.68 -37.28
CA LYS A 381 -48.90 -14.23 -37.96
C LYS A 381 -50.27 -13.62 -37.64
N ASP A 382 -50.41 -12.69 -36.70
CA ASP A 382 -51.70 -12.05 -36.42
C ASP A 382 -51.57 -10.52 -36.22
N LEU A 383 -51.17 -9.81 -37.28
CA LEU A 383 -51.38 -8.36 -37.44
C LEU A 383 -51.94 -8.06 -38.82
#